data_AF-A0AAJ6JME5-F1
#
_entry.id   AF-A0AAJ6JME5-F1
#
_cell.length_a   1.000
_cell.length_b   1.000
_cell.length_c   1.000
_cell.angle_alpha   90.00
_cell.angle_beta   90.00
_cell.angle_gamma   90.00
#
_symmetry.space_group_name_H-M   'P 1'
#
loop_
_entity.id
_entity.type
_entity.pdbx_description
1 polymer ?
#
loop_
_entity_poly.entity_id
_entity_poly.type
_entity_poly.pdbx_seq_one_letter_code
_entity_poly.pdbx_strand_id
1 'polypeptide(L)'
;MKYLVLTLLLASTPAMACSFDTDCQPGNRCLKTSGNIYGVCVGGLSPGNANDQQPISSPLDVNGTYGNTCSFDTDCGPGSRCVKGASIQGVCMR
;
A
#
# COMPACT_ATOMS: atom_id res chain seq x y z
N MET A 1 19.73 32.00 -11.68
CA MET A 1 19.84 30.78 -10.85
C MET A 1 18.98 30.79 -9.57
N LYS A 2 18.12 31.79 -9.33
CA LYS A 2 17.26 31.85 -8.12
C LYS A 2 15.94 31.08 -8.27
N TYR A 3 15.43 30.96 -9.51
CA TYR A 3 14.17 30.27 -9.81
C TYR A 3 14.30 28.76 -10.01
N LEU A 4 15.52 28.25 -10.29
CA LEU A 4 15.77 26.83 -10.54
C LEU A 4 15.61 25.97 -9.27
N VAL A 5 15.88 26.56 -8.10
CA VAL A 5 15.72 25.88 -6.80
C VAL A 5 14.24 25.80 -6.40
N LEU A 6 13.40 26.75 -6.86
CA LEU A 6 11.98 26.79 -6.51
C LEU A 6 11.15 25.76 -7.29
N THR A 7 11.57 25.38 -8.50
CA THR A 7 10.90 24.36 -9.32
C THR A 7 11.16 22.92 -8.87
N LEU A 8 12.22 22.65 -8.10
CA LEU A 8 12.58 21.30 -7.67
C LEU A 8 11.82 20.82 -6.42
N LEU A 9 11.18 21.74 -5.68
CA LEU A 9 10.44 21.45 -4.43
C LEU A 9 8.99 21.00 -4.65
N LEU A 10 8.50 20.98 -5.89
CA LEU A 10 7.12 20.63 -6.25
C LEU A 10 6.96 19.21 -6.81
N ALA A 11 8.03 18.41 -6.82
CA ALA A 11 7.94 17.00 -7.19
C ALA A 11 7.38 16.19 -6.01
N SER A 12 6.09 16.34 -5.71
CA SER A 12 5.38 15.41 -4.85
C SER A 12 5.34 14.04 -5.55
N THR A 13 6.18 13.12 -5.11
CA THR A 13 6.11 11.71 -5.52
C THR A 13 4.75 11.13 -5.12
N PRO A 14 4.03 10.42 -6.00
CA PRO A 14 2.82 9.71 -5.58
C PRO A 14 3.24 8.50 -4.74
N ALA A 15 3.39 8.67 -3.43
CA ALA A 15 3.34 7.51 -2.54
C ALA A 15 1.90 6.99 -2.63
N MET A 16 1.65 5.93 -3.41
CA MET A 16 0.30 5.40 -3.62
C MET A 16 -0.17 4.60 -2.40
N ALA A 17 -0.18 5.26 -1.26
CA ALA A 17 -1.09 4.99 -0.16
C ALA A 17 -2.46 5.58 -0.54
N CYS A 18 -3.52 4.81 -0.41
CA CYS A 18 -4.85 5.28 -0.77
C CYS A 18 -5.45 6.09 0.40
N SER A 19 -6.23 7.13 0.11
CA SER A 19 -7.09 7.79 1.09
C SER A 19 -8.56 7.41 0.88
N PHE A 20 -8.96 7.10 -0.36
CA PHE A 20 -10.30 6.64 -0.72
C PHE A 20 -10.23 5.43 -1.64
N ASP A 21 -11.34 4.69 -1.76
CA ASP A 21 -11.43 3.54 -2.66
C ASP A 21 -11.17 3.93 -4.12
N THR A 22 -11.50 5.18 -4.50
CA THR A 22 -11.25 5.73 -5.84
C THR A 22 -9.78 5.94 -6.16
N ASP A 23 -8.90 5.93 -5.15
CA ASP A 23 -7.45 5.98 -5.35
C ASP A 23 -6.91 4.61 -5.76
N CYS A 24 -7.73 3.56 -5.64
CA CYS A 24 -7.39 2.21 -6.02
C CYS A 24 -7.94 1.85 -7.40
N GLN A 25 -7.29 0.86 -8.04
CA GLN A 25 -7.83 0.27 -9.26
C GLN A 25 -9.25 -0.28 -9.03
N PRO A 26 -10.13 -0.27 -10.06
CA PRO A 26 -11.47 -0.82 -9.94
C PRO A 26 -11.47 -2.25 -9.36
N GLY A 27 -12.32 -2.48 -8.35
CA GLY A 27 -12.41 -3.76 -7.64
C GLY A 27 -11.53 -3.88 -6.39
N ASN A 28 -10.70 -2.88 -6.10
CA ASN A 28 -9.93 -2.77 -4.87
C ASN A 28 -10.63 -1.84 -3.88
N ARG A 29 -10.31 -2.00 -2.59
CA ARG A 29 -10.74 -1.11 -1.51
C ARG A 29 -9.54 -0.53 -0.79
N CYS A 30 -9.69 0.69 -0.30
CA CYS A 30 -8.69 1.36 0.47
C CYS A 30 -8.81 1.02 1.96
N LEU A 31 -7.93 0.16 2.46
CA LEU A 31 -7.91 -0.24 3.86
C LEU A 31 -6.89 0.55 4.64
N LYS A 32 -7.33 1.17 5.74
CA LYS A 32 -6.50 1.97 6.64
C LYS A 32 -6.37 1.25 7.97
N THR A 33 -5.15 1.20 8.52
CA THR A 33 -4.97 0.84 9.93
C THR A 33 -5.53 1.96 10.82
N SER A 34 -6.06 1.59 11.98
CA SER A 34 -6.64 2.55 12.94
C SER A 34 -5.71 3.74 13.20
N GLY A 35 -6.26 4.95 13.17
CA GLY A 35 -5.50 6.19 13.37
C GLY A 35 -4.75 6.71 12.14
N ASN A 36 -4.73 6.00 11.00
CA ASN A 36 -4.13 6.47 9.76
C ASN A 36 -5.17 7.07 8.79
N ILE A 37 -4.77 8.12 8.10
CA ILE A 37 -5.57 8.77 7.04
C ILE A 37 -5.26 8.21 5.63
N TYR A 38 -4.18 7.43 5.52
CA TYR A 38 -3.78 6.72 4.32
C TYR A 38 -3.74 5.20 4.59
N GLY A 39 -3.90 4.42 3.54
CA GLY A 39 -4.06 2.97 3.59
C GLY A 39 -3.45 2.25 2.40
N VAL A 40 -3.80 0.97 2.25
CA VAL A 40 -3.37 0.12 1.14
C VAL A 40 -4.57 -0.33 0.32
N CYS A 41 -4.41 -0.39 -1.00
CA CYS A 41 -5.39 -0.96 -1.89
C CYS A 41 -5.40 -2.49 -1.77
N VAL A 42 -6.51 -3.05 -1.31
CA VAL A 42 -6.70 -4.49 -1.09
C VAL A 42 -7.82 -5.01 -1.97
N GLY A 43 -7.62 -6.16 -2.60
CA GLY A 43 -8.62 -6.81 -3.47
C GLY A 43 -8.21 -6.83 -4.95
N GLY A 44 -9.23 -6.98 -5.82
CA GLY A 44 -9.06 -7.10 -7.27
C GLY A 44 -8.17 -8.25 -7.72
N LEU A 45 -7.69 -8.16 -8.98
CA LEU A 45 -6.94 -9.23 -9.63
C LEU A 45 -5.47 -9.28 -9.21
N SER A 46 -4.91 -8.14 -8.80
CA SER A 46 -3.49 -7.98 -8.45
C SER A 46 -3.34 -7.22 -7.12
N PRO A 47 -3.67 -7.86 -5.98
CA PRO A 47 -3.58 -7.22 -4.67
C PRO A 47 -2.12 -7.04 -4.22
N GLY A 48 -1.81 -5.90 -3.61
CA GLY A 48 -0.54 -5.63 -2.94
C GLY A 48 0.64 -5.39 -3.88
N ASN A 49 1.82 -5.29 -3.27
CA ASN A 49 3.03 -4.77 -3.92
C ASN A 49 3.59 -5.57 -5.10
N ALA A 50 3.17 -6.82 -5.32
CA ALA A 50 3.82 -7.68 -6.32
C ALA A 50 3.78 -7.13 -7.76
N ASN A 51 2.79 -6.29 -8.07
CA ASN A 51 2.62 -5.71 -9.41
C ASN A 51 2.61 -4.16 -9.38
N ASP A 52 2.93 -3.56 -8.24
CA ASP A 52 2.90 -2.11 -8.09
C ASP A 52 4.20 -1.49 -8.61
N GLN A 53 4.08 -0.44 -9.42
CA GLN A 53 5.25 0.31 -9.90
C GLN A 53 5.98 1.03 -8.75
N GLN A 54 5.25 1.37 -7.69
CA GLN A 54 5.77 1.99 -6.47
C GLN A 54 5.15 1.29 -5.25
N PRO A 55 5.79 0.22 -4.75
CA PRO A 55 5.35 -0.53 -3.59
C PRO A 55 5.16 0.35 -2.36
N ILE A 56 4.12 0.09 -1.57
CA ILE A 56 3.95 0.72 -0.27
C ILE A 56 4.76 -0.03 0.80
N SER A 57 5.28 0.70 1.77
CA SER A 57 5.91 0.13 2.96
C SER A 57 5.50 0.92 4.20
N SER A 58 5.61 0.29 5.38
CA SER A 58 5.42 0.97 6.66
C SER A 58 6.77 1.06 7.38
N PRO A 59 7.23 2.26 7.78
CA PRO A 59 8.49 2.40 8.53
C PRO A 59 8.42 1.75 9.91
N LEU A 60 7.22 1.44 10.41
CA LEU A 60 7.01 0.71 11.67
C LEU A 60 6.95 -0.80 11.45
N ASP A 61 6.92 -1.29 10.21
CA ASP A 61 7.02 -2.71 9.92
C ASP A 61 8.47 -3.14 9.76
N VAL A 62 9.06 -3.60 10.86
CA VAL A 62 10.44 -4.12 10.93
C VAL A 62 10.69 -5.26 9.93
N ASN A 63 9.66 -6.01 9.53
CA ASN A 63 9.82 -7.12 8.58
C ASN A 63 9.72 -6.67 7.12
N GLY A 64 9.33 -5.42 6.85
CA GLY A 64 9.17 -4.91 5.48
C GLY A 64 8.09 -5.66 4.67
N THR A 65 7.09 -6.21 5.34
CA THR A 65 6.01 -7.00 4.74
C THR A 65 4.73 -6.22 4.49
N TYR A 66 4.52 -5.09 5.15
CA TYR A 66 3.32 -4.28 5.02
C TYR A 66 3.08 -3.88 3.57
N GLY A 67 1.89 -4.17 3.05
CA GLY A 67 1.54 -3.96 1.65
C GLY A 67 1.93 -5.09 0.70
N ASN A 68 2.75 -6.07 1.13
CA ASN A 68 3.15 -7.18 0.26
C ASN A 68 1.97 -8.06 -0.09
N THR A 69 1.98 -8.57 -1.32
CA THR A 69 1.08 -9.61 -1.77
C THR A 69 1.31 -10.89 -0.96
N CYS A 70 0.23 -11.50 -0.47
CA CYS A 70 0.31 -12.69 0.38
C CYS A 70 -0.73 -13.74 0.02
N SER A 71 -0.44 -15.00 0.35
CA SER A 71 -1.37 -16.12 0.28
C SER A 71 -1.84 -16.56 1.67
N PHE A 72 -1.02 -16.41 2.70
CA PHE A 72 -1.34 -16.80 4.08
C PHE A 72 -0.80 -15.78 5.08
N ASP A 73 -1.32 -15.81 6.31
CA ASP A 73 -0.85 -14.92 7.39
C ASP A 73 0.66 -15.11 7.67
N THR A 74 1.19 -16.31 7.43
CA THR A 74 2.62 -16.64 7.60
C THR A 74 3.54 -15.98 6.57
N ASP A 75 2.98 -15.48 5.46
CA ASP A 75 3.74 -14.69 4.48
C ASP A 75 3.99 -13.27 4.99
N CYS A 76 3.26 -12.87 6.04
CA CYS A 76 3.33 -11.56 6.66
C CYS A 76 4.19 -11.60 7.93
N GLY A 77 4.83 -10.47 8.24
CA GLY A 77 5.61 -10.32 9.45
C GLY A 77 4.76 -10.38 10.72
N PRO A 78 5.37 -10.67 11.89
CA PRO A 78 4.70 -10.66 13.18
C PRO A 78 3.77 -9.45 13.42
N GLY A 79 2.56 -9.76 13.89
CA GLY A 79 1.50 -8.78 14.15
C GLY A 79 0.68 -8.35 12.94
N SER A 80 1.01 -8.86 11.75
CA SER A 80 0.25 -8.62 10.51
C SER A 80 -0.58 -9.84 10.11
N ARG A 81 -1.56 -9.63 9.22
CA ARG A 81 -2.43 -10.66 8.64
C ARG A 81 -2.52 -10.48 7.13
N CYS A 82 -2.80 -11.58 6.44
CA CYS A 82 -3.06 -11.57 5.02
C CYS A 82 -4.53 -11.23 4.74
N VAL A 83 -4.80 -9.97 4.40
CA VAL A 83 -6.16 -9.51 4.12
C VAL A 83 -6.50 -9.76 2.67
N LYS A 84 -7.50 -10.60 2.42
CA LYS A 84 -7.96 -10.99 1.08
C LYS A 84 -9.27 -10.29 0.73
N GLY A 85 -9.41 -9.93 -0.53
CA GLY A 85 -10.69 -9.52 -1.13
C GLY A 85 -11.35 -10.69 -1.86
N ALA A 86 -11.74 -10.45 -3.12
CA ALA A 86 -12.32 -11.49 -3.99
C ALA A 86 -11.27 -12.43 -4.63
N SER A 87 -9.97 -12.17 -4.43
CA SER A 87 -8.86 -12.95 -5.00
C SER A 87 -8.31 -13.98 -4.02
N ILE A 88 -7.63 -15.00 -4.57
CA ILE A 88 -6.85 -15.97 -3.78
C ILE A 88 -5.61 -15.34 -3.14
N GLN A 89 -5.15 -14.19 -3.64
CA GLN A 89 -4.07 -13.41 -3.06
C GLN A 89 -4.66 -12.26 -2.24
N GLY A 90 -3.90 -11.80 -1.25
CA GLY A 90 -4.25 -10.70 -0.36
C GLY A 90 -3.09 -9.75 -0.18
N VAL A 91 -3.20 -8.90 0.84
CA VAL A 91 -2.21 -7.89 1.20
C VAL A 91 -1.90 -8.00 2.69
N CYS A 92 -0.62 -7.97 3.05
CA CYS A 92 -0.19 -7.96 4.44
C CYS A 92 -0.53 -6.62 5.12
N MET A 93 -1.37 -6.68 6.16
CA MET A 93 -1.86 -5.52 6.90
C MET A 93 -1.76 -5.77 8.41
N ARG A 94 -1.58 -4.71 9.21
CA ARG A 94 -1.68 -4.74 10.68
C ARG A 94 -3.05 -4.27 11.15
#